data_AF-A0A6B3L629-F1
#
_entry.id   AF-A0A6B3L629-F1
#
_cell.length_a   1.000
_cell.length_b   1.000
_cell.length_c   1.000
_cell.angle_alpha   90.00
_cell.angle_beta   90.00
_cell.angle_gamma   90.00
#
_symmetry.space_group_name_H-M   'P 1'
#
loop_
_entity.id
_entity.type
_entity.pdbx_description
1 polymer ?
#
loop_
_entity_poly.entity_id
_entity_poly.type
_entity_poly.pdbx_seq_one_letter_code
_entity_poly.pdbx_strand_id
1 'polypeptide(L)'
;MFDQLPILIEQLKTPEYLHLVLHPLLVHGLLLCGILALFCMVLRQKVALAVVLVLTALCAGAAFPYLTIRTEIIPELQLSHDHHLASEIEGITTAFSKVIWIYYAISGLAFLAAATLPLKKKLWVPLTVLTICGALYGAGLAASYHLRESRIYHPNLESPGEIHDLNTPLTPSTVPPEIEFPSPRSSKRH
;
A
#
# COMPACT_ATOMS: atom_id res chain seq x y z
N MET A 1 12.22 -23.66 -14.25
CA MET A 1 11.73 -22.79 -13.13
C MET A 1 11.70 -21.31 -13.55
N PHE A 2 12.63 -20.87 -14.39
CA PHE A 2 12.60 -19.53 -15.02
C PHE A 2 11.57 -19.42 -16.18
N ASP A 3 11.01 -20.53 -16.64
CA ASP A 3 10.03 -20.56 -17.75
C ASP A 3 8.64 -20.06 -17.37
N GLN A 4 8.38 -19.89 -16.06
CA GLN A 4 7.13 -19.37 -15.51
C GLN A 4 7.20 -17.84 -15.26
N LEU A 5 8.39 -17.22 -15.40
CA LEU A 5 8.56 -15.76 -15.32
C LEU A 5 7.66 -14.97 -16.27
N PRO A 6 7.49 -15.34 -17.56
CA PRO A 6 6.61 -14.58 -18.45
C PRO A 6 5.16 -14.62 -17.97
N ILE A 7 4.69 -15.77 -17.48
CA ILE A 7 3.34 -15.95 -16.93
C ILE A 7 3.15 -15.13 -15.65
N LEU A 8 4.14 -15.12 -14.75
CA LEU A 8 4.11 -14.26 -13.56
C LEU A 8 4.13 -12.77 -13.91
N ILE A 9 4.95 -12.35 -14.89
CA ILE A 9 5.01 -10.96 -15.35
C ILE A 9 3.69 -10.53 -15.98
N GLU A 10 3.03 -11.44 -16.70
CA GLU A 10 1.73 -11.21 -17.32
C GLU A 10 0.61 -11.13 -16.26
N GLN A 11 0.67 -11.96 -15.21
CA GLN A 11 -0.26 -11.87 -14.07
C GLN A 11 0.02 -10.67 -13.14
N LEU A 12 1.28 -10.22 -13.01
CA LEU A 12 1.62 -8.98 -12.28
C LEU A 12 1.13 -7.72 -12.99
N LYS A 13 0.86 -7.79 -14.30
CA LYS A 13 0.25 -6.69 -15.05
C LYS A 13 -1.26 -6.60 -14.83
N THR A 14 -1.89 -7.61 -14.22
CA THR A 14 -3.30 -7.53 -13.85
C THR A 14 -3.48 -6.38 -12.85
N PRO A 15 -4.39 -5.42 -13.12
CA PRO A 15 -4.50 -4.17 -12.35
C PRO A 15 -4.74 -4.42 -10.85
N GLU A 16 -5.46 -5.49 -10.51
CA GLU A 16 -5.75 -5.92 -9.15
C GLU A 16 -4.49 -6.31 -8.37
N TYR A 17 -3.60 -7.09 -8.99
CA TYR A 17 -2.34 -7.53 -8.38
C TYR A 17 -1.33 -6.38 -8.29
N LEU A 18 -1.30 -5.51 -9.30
CA LEU A 18 -0.38 -4.37 -9.31
C LEU A 18 -0.75 -3.36 -8.22
N HIS A 19 -2.05 -3.13 -7.97
CA HIS A 19 -2.52 -2.34 -6.82
C HIS A 19 -2.07 -2.95 -5.49
N LEU A 20 -2.21 -4.28 -5.34
CA LEU A 20 -1.84 -5.00 -4.12
C LEU A 20 -0.34 -4.94 -3.80
N VAL A 21 0.51 -4.83 -4.83
CA VAL A 21 1.97 -4.73 -4.69
C VAL A 21 2.44 -3.28 -4.54
N LEU A 22 1.83 -2.34 -5.26
CA LEU A 22 2.21 -0.91 -5.17
C LEU A 22 1.84 -0.30 -3.82
N HIS A 23 0.75 -0.76 -3.21
CA HIS A 23 0.30 -0.25 -1.92
C HIS A 23 1.34 -0.45 -0.79
N PRO A 24 1.85 -1.67 -0.50
CA PRO A 24 2.92 -1.85 0.48
C PRO A 24 4.26 -1.28 0.00
N LEU A 25 4.51 -1.20 -1.30
CA LEU A 25 5.73 -0.60 -1.85
C LEU A 25 5.81 0.90 -1.53
N LEU A 26 4.71 1.64 -1.63
CA LEU A 26 4.70 3.06 -1.26
C LEU A 26 4.91 3.26 0.24
N VAL A 27 4.23 2.49 1.08
CA VAL A 27 4.31 2.66 2.55
C VAL A 27 5.66 2.17 3.10
N HIS A 28 6.00 0.91 2.84
CA HIS A 28 7.19 0.27 3.41
C HIS A 28 8.45 0.65 2.64
N GLY A 29 8.37 0.81 1.32
CA GLY A 29 9.50 1.18 0.48
C GLY A 29 10.01 2.59 0.79
N LEU A 30 9.14 3.61 0.88
CA LEU A 30 9.58 4.96 1.28
C LEU A 30 10.15 4.96 2.70
N LEU A 31 9.50 4.26 3.64
CA LEU A 31 9.92 4.25 5.03
C LEU A 31 11.30 3.60 5.19
N LEU A 32 11.50 2.41 4.60
CA LEU A 32 12.77 1.71 4.62
C LEU A 32 13.86 2.52 3.93
N CYS A 33 13.59 3.08 2.74
CA CYS A 33 14.58 3.90 2.03
C CYS A 33 14.92 5.18 2.81
N GLY A 34 13.96 5.82 3.48
CA GLY A 34 14.20 6.96 4.36
C GLY A 34 15.13 6.62 5.54
N ILE A 35 14.90 5.49 6.20
CA ILE A 35 15.76 5.00 7.29
C ILE A 35 17.15 4.64 6.75
N LEU A 36 17.24 3.89 5.65
CA LEU A 36 18.49 3.52 5.01
C LEU A 36 19.30 4.74 4.57
N ALA A 37 18.64 5.78 4.06
CA ALA A 37 19.29 7.03 3.66
C ALA A 37 19.86 7.75 4.90
N LEU A 38 19.14 7.77 6.01
CA LEU A 38 19.63 8.31 7.29
C LEU A 38 20.87 7.54 7.76
N PHE A 39 20.82 6.20 7.77
CA PHE A 39 21.98 5.38 8.14
C PHE A 39 23.18 5.64 7.23
N CYS A 40 22.99 5.62 5.91
CA CYS A 40 24.06 5.88 4.95
C CYS A 40 24.67 7.28 5.12
N MET A 41 23.84 8.27 5.48
CA MET A 41 24.30 9.63 5.77
C MET A 41 25.17 9.69 7.04
N VAL A 42 24.76 9.00 8.12
CA VAL A 42 25.53 8.91 9.37
C VAL A 42 26.85 8.17 9.17
N LEU A 43 26.82 7.06 8.43
CA LEU A 43 28.00 6.28 8.04
C LEU A 43 28.90 6.99 7.01
N ARG A 44 28.46 8.13 6.46
CA ARG A 44 29.17 8.93 5.43
C ARG A 44 29.53 8.13 4.17
N GLN A 45 28.78 7.07 3.88
CA GLN A 45 29.00 6.21 2.71
C GLN A 45 28.30 6.78 1.48
N LYS A 46 29.04 7.54 0.67
CA LYS A 46 28.49 8.26 -0.49
C LYS A 46 27.90 7.34 -1.57
N VAL A 47 28.54 6.19 -1.82
CA VAL A 47 28.09 5.23 -2.83
C VAL A 47 26.77 4.59 -2.40
N ALA A 48 26.70 4.10 -1.17
CA ALA A 48 25.48 3.52 -0.61
C ALA A 48 24.34 4.55 -0.55
N LEU A 49 24.66 5.79 -0.14
CA LEU A 49 23.68 6.87 -0.10
C LEU A 49 23.11 7.19 -1.50
N ALA A 50 23.94 7.20 -2.53
CA ALA A 50 23.49 7.42 -3.91
C ALA A 50 22.51 6.33 -4.37
N VAL A 51 22.83 5.06 -4.10
CA VAL A 51 21.95 3.92 -4.43
C VAL A 51 20.61 4.05 -3.71
N VAL A 52 20.62 4.36 -2.41
CA VAL A 52 19.39 4.50 -1.63
C VAL A 52 18.57 5.70 -2.11
N LEU A 53 19.19 6.83 -2.47
CA LEU A 53 18.47 7.99 -3.01
C LEU A 53 17.81 7.69 -4.35
N VAL A 54 18.48 6.94 -5.23
CA VAL A 54 17.87 6.47 -6.49
C VAL A 54 16.70 5.54 -6.19
N LEU A 55 16.84 4.63 -5.23
CA LEU A 55 15.75 3.74 -4.83
C LEU A 55 14.55 4.50 -4.24
N THR A 56 14.80 5.53 -3.43
CA THR A 56 13.77 6.45 -2.92
C THR A 56 13.06 7.15 -4.07
N ALA A 57 13.79 7.62 -5.09
CA ALA A 57 13.20 8.26 -6.27
C ALA A 57 12.30 7.30 -7.05
N LEU A 58 12.71 6.04 -7.19
CA LEU A 58 11.92 4.99 -7.83
C LEU A 58 10.66 4.66 -7.03
N CYS A 59 10.77 4.52 -5.69
CA CYS A 59 9.61 4.25 -4.83
C CYS A 59 8.61 5.42 -4.84
N ALA A 60 9.09 6.66 -4.80
CA ALA A 60 8.23 7.83 -4.91
C ALA A 60 7.63 7.98 -6.32
N GLY A 61 8.38 7.62 -7.36
CA GLY A 61 7.91 7.58 -8.75
C GLY A 61 6.84 6.50 -9.00
N ALA A 62 6.85 5.41 -8.23
CA ALA A 62 5.84 4.36 -8.29
C ALA A 62 4.43 4.84 -7.89
N ALA A 63 4.30 6.05 -7.33
CA ALA A 63 3.00 6.69 -7.12
C ALA A 63 2.26 6.98 -8.44
N PHE A 64 2.99 7.15 -9.56
CA PHE A 64 2.41 7.37 -10.89
C PHE A 64 1.53 6.20 -11.36
N PRO A 65 2.07 4.96 -11.52
CA PRO A 65 1.26 3.83 -11.94
C PRO A 65 0.13 3.54 -10.94
N TYR A 66 0.34 3.79 -9.64
CA TYR A 66 -0.69 3.58 -8.63
C TYR A 66 -1.96 4.38 -8.91
N LEU A 67 -1.85 5.66 -9.25
CA LEU A 67 -3.02 6.47 -9.58
C LEU A 67 -3.70 6.02 -10.88
N THR A 68 -2.93 5.68 -11.91
CA THR A 68 -3.48 5.30 -13.22
C THR A 68 -4.29 4.00 -13.11
N ILE A 69 -3.75 3.02 -12.39
CA ILE A 69 -4.42 1.74 -12.15
C ILE A 69 -5.65 1.94 -11.27
N ARG A 70 -5.56 2.81 -10.24
CA ARG A 70 -6.69 3.07 -9.33
C ARG A 70 -7.87 3.72 -10.06
N THR A 71 -7.62 4.60 -11.03
CA THR A 71 -8.70 5.19 -11.84
C THR A 71 -9.39 4.17 -12.77
N GLU A 72 -8.71 3.10 -13.15
CA GLU A 72 -9.27 2.06 -14.02
C GLU A 72 -10.14 1.05 -13.26
N ILE A 73 -9.87 0.79 -11.97
CA ILE A 73 -10.59 -0.21 -11.16
C ILE A 73 -11.87 0.36 -10.51
N ILE A 74 -11.92 1.68 -10.23
CA ILE A 74 -13.09 2.34 -9.61
C ILE A 74 -14.43 2.07 -10.32
N PRO A 75 -14.56 2.13 -11.66
CA PRO A 75 -15.85 1.88 -12.33
C PRO A 75 -16.34 0.43 -12.16
N GLU A 76 -15.45 -0.54 -12.00
CA GLU A 76 -15.81 -1.95 -11.81
C GLU A 76 -16.25 -2.23 -10.36
N LEU A 77 -15.60 -1.58 -9.39
CA LEU A 77 -16.03 -1.59 -7.98
C LEU A 77 -17.40 -0.94 -7.78
N GLN A 78 -17.70 0.16 -8.50
CA GLN A 78 -19.01 0.83 -8.47
C GLN A 78 -20.17 -0.05 -8.95
N LEU A 79 -19.89 -1.03 -9.81
CA LEU A 79 -20.88 -1.99 -10.32
C LEU A 79 -21.11 -3.18 -9.37
N SER A 80 -20.16 -3.42 -8.46
CA SER A 80 -20.08 -4.65 -7.65
C SER A 80 -20.34 -4.44 -6.16
N HIS A 81 -20.18 -3.21 -5.64
CA HIS A 81 -20.31 -2.87 -4.23
C HIS A 81 -21.44 -1.87 -3.95
N ASP A 82 -21.92 -1.86 -2.71
CA ASP A 82 -22.90 -0.88 -2.21
C ASP A 82 -22.48 0.56 -2.55
N HIS A 83 -23.42 1.34 -3.07
CA HIS A 83 -23.20 2.71 -3.58
C HIS A 83 -22.52 3.64 -2.56
N HIS A 84 -22.73 3.39 -1.25
CA HIS A 84 -22.12 4.14 -0.17
C HIS A 84 -20.60 3.94 -0.09
N LEU A 85 -20.11 2.69 -0.18
CA LEU A 85 -18.68 2.36 -0.09
C LEU A 85 -17.91 2.91 -1.30
N ALA A 86 -18.52 2.86 -2.48
CA ALA A 86 -17.91 3.39 -3.69
C ALA A 86 -17.66 4.91 -3.61
N SER A 87 -18.57 5.67 -2.99
CA SER A 87 -18.45 7.12 -2.83
C SER A 87 -17.34 7.54 -1.86
N GLU A 88 -17.12 6.78 -0.78
CA GLU A 88 -16.01 7.04 0.15
C GLU A 88 -14.64 6.71 -0.47
N ILE A 89 -14.54 5.62 -1.24
CA ILE A 89 -13.31 5.25 -1.96
C ILE A 89 -12.94 6.30 -3.01
N GLU A 90 -13.93 6.88 -3.69
CA GLU A 90 -13.71 8.00 -4.62
C GLU A 90 -13.22 9.26 -3.88
N GLY A 91 -13.77 9.56 -2.70
CA GLY A 91 -13.29 10.64 -1.83
C GLY A 91 -11.82 10.47 -1.40
N ILE A 92 -11.42 9.25 -1.03
CA ILE A 92 -10.02 8.94 -0.71
C ILE A 92 -9.12 9.07 -1.94
N THR A 93 -9.58 8.64 -3.11
CA THR A 93 -8.82 8.71 -4.36
C THR A 93 -8.59 10.14 -4.82
N THR A 94 -9.63 10.99 -4.77
CA THR A 94 -9.52 12.41 -5.11
C THR A 94 -8.62 13.15 -4.11
N ALA A 95 -8.69 12.83 -2.82
CA ALA A 95 -7.77 13.37 -1.82
C ALA A 95 -6.32 12.97 -2.10
N PHE A 96 -6.07 11.70 -2.43
CA PHE A 96 -4.74 11.21 -2.78
C PHE A 96 -4.19 11.89 -4.05
N SER A 97 -5.04 12.08 -5.07
CA SER A 97 -4.67 12.79 -6.29
C SER A 97 -4.24 14.25 -6.04
N LYS A 98 -4.79 14.92 -5.02
CA LYS A 98 -4.36 16.27 -4.64
C LYS A 98 -3.00 16.30 -3.93
N VAL A 99 -2.58 15.17 -3.37
CA VAL A 99 -1.34 15.04 -2.58
C VAL A 99 -0.22 14.37 -3.38
N ILE A 100 -0.52 13.77 -4.55
CA ILE A 100 0.48 13.06 -5.35
C ILE A 100 1.67 13.93 -5.77
N TRP A 101 1.46 15.25 -5.95
CA TRP A 101 2.54 16.17 -6.29
C TRP A 101 3.69 16.16 -5.27
N ILE A 102 3.40 15.85 -4.00
CA ILE A 102 4.42 15.71 -2.95
C ILE A 102 5.36 14.55 -3.28
N TYR A 103 4.84 13.43 -3.79
CA TYR A 103 5.67 12.28 -4.21
C TYR A 103 6.53 12.62 -5.42
N TYR A 104 6.03 13.42 -6.38
CA TYR A 104 6.86 13.93 -7.47
C TYR A 104 7.96 14.87 -6.98
N ALA A 105 7.64 15.75 -6.01
CA ALA A 105 8.63 16.62 -5.40
C ALA A 105 9.73 15.81 -4.69
N ILE A 106 9.35 14.77 -3.91
CA ILE A 106 10.30 13.87 -3.24
C ILE A 106 11.17 13.12 -4.27
N SER A 107 10.56 12.61 -5.35
CA SER A 107 11.28 11.90 -6.41
C SER A 107 12.31 12.81 -7.11
N GLY A 108 11.91 14.02 -7.50
CA GLY A 108 12.81 14.99 -8.10
C GLY A 108 13.93 15.43 -7.14
N LEU A 109 13.60 15.62 -5.86
CA LEU A 109 14.56 16.02 -4.84
C LEU A 109 15.59 14.91 -4.56
N ALA A 110 15.14 13.65 -4.50
CA ALA A 110 16.00 12.49 -4.34
C ALA A 110 16.97 12.33 -5.52
N PHE A 111 16.48 12.53 -6.75
CA PHE A 111 17.32 12.51 -7.94
C PHE A 111 18.35 13.64 -7.94
N LEU A 112 17.94 14.85 -7.54
CA LEU A 112 18.83 16.00 -7.44
C LEU A 112 19.86 15.81 -6.30
N ALA A 113 19.48 15.20 -5.19
CA ALA A 113 20.39 14.82 -4.11
C ALA A 113 21.44 13.80 -4.60
N ALA A 114 21.01 12.77 -5.34
CA ALA A 114 21.90 11.78 -5.95
C ALA A 114 22.85 12.40 -6.98
N ALA A 115 22.36 13.33 -7.81
CA ALA A 115 23.16 14.02 -8.82
C ALA A 115 24.18 15.01 -8.23
N THR A 116 23.90 15.58 -7.04
CA THR A 116 24.78 16.54 -6.37
C THR A 116 25.84 15.89 -5.47
N LEU A 117 25.70 14.60 -5.13
CA LEU A 117 26.68 13.81 -4.39
C LEU A 117 28.11 13.78 -4.97
N PRO A 118 28.32 13.63 -6.30
CA PRO A 118 29.65 13.69 -6.90
C PRO A 118 30.23 15.12 -6.95
N LEU A 119 29.41 16.16 -6.79
CA LEU A 119 29.90 17.54 -6.80
C LEU A 119 30.62 17.86 -5.47
N LYS A 120 31.74 18.59 -5.54
CA LYS A 120 32.48 19.05 -4.34
C LYS A 120 31.71 20.08 -3.48
N LYS A 121 30.49 20.45 -3.87
CA LYS A 121 29.64 21.41 -3.15
C LYS A 121 28.91 20.68 -2.02
N LYS A 122 28.86 21.26 -0.81
CA LYS A 122 28.10 20.72 0.34
C LYS A 122 26.57 20.80 0.19
N LEU A 123 26.07 21.05 -1.02
CA LEU A 123 24.64 21.17 -1.31
C LEU A 123 23.90 19.83 -1.16
N TRP A 124 24.58 18.70 -1.34
CA TRP A 124 23.98 17.37 -1.19
C TRP A 124 23.46 17.10 0.23
N VAL A 125 24.04 17.72 1.27
CA VAL A 125 23.61 17.51 2.67
C VAL A 125 22.19 18.03 2.92
N PRO A 126 21.87 19.32 2.71
CA PRO A 126 20.52 19.82 2.92
C PRO A 126 19.51 19.14 1.98
N LEU A 127 19.90 18.79 0.75
CA LEU A 127 19.01 18.04 -0.17
C LEU A 127 18.70 16.64 0.34
N THR A 128 19.70 15.91 0.86
CA THR A 128 19.50 14.57 1.42
C THR A 128 18.62 14.64 2.67
N VAL A 129 18.86 15.60 3.56
CA VAL A 129 18.04 15.80 4.77
C VAL A 129 16.59 16.11 4.38
N LEU A 130 16.39 17.02 3.44
CA LEU A 130 15.04 17.37 2.97
C LEU A 130 14.35 16.17 2.30
N THR A 131 15.10 15.33 1.57
CA THR A 131 14.60 14.08 0.98
C THR A 131 14.19 13.07 2.05
N ILE A 132 14.99 12.90 3.12
CA ILE A 132 14.65 12.01 4.23
C ILE A 132 13.38 12.48 4.94
N CYS A 133 13.29 13.77 5.27
CA CYS A 133 12.09 14.35 5.88
C CYS A 133 10.86 14.17 4.98
N GLY A 134 11.02 14.42 3.68
CA GLY A 134 9.98 14.20 2.68
C GLY A 134 9.56 12.73 2.59
N ALA A 135 10.51 11.80 2.60
CA ALA A 135 10.24 10.36 2.54
C ALA A 135 9.47 9.87 3.78
N LEU A 136 9.86 10.31 4.98
CA LEU A 136 9.14 9.97 6.21
C LEU A 136 7.73 10.58 6.25
N TYR A 137 7.59 11.83 5.80
CA TYR A 137 6.29 12.49 5.70
C TYR A 137 5.38 11.80 4.67
N GLY A 138 5.91 11.45 3.50
CA GLY A 138 5.20 10.71 2.46
C GLY A 138 4.76 9.32 2.94
N ALA A 139 5.64 8.58 3.62
CA ALA A 139 5.29 7.30 4.23
C ALA A 139 4.17 7.44 5.29
N GLY A 140 4.23 8.48 6.13
CA GLY A 140 3.17 8.78 7.11
C GLY A 140 1.83 9.11 6.46
N LEU A 141 1.83 9.90 5.38
CA LEU A 141 0.64 10.17 4.60
C LEU A 141 0.06 8.88 4.00
N ALA A 142 0.89 8.07 3.33
CA ALA A 142 0.47 6.80 2.76
C ALA A 142 -0.14 5.87 3.83
N ALA A 143 0.49 5.76 5.00
CA ALA A 143 -0.03 4.98 6.13
C ALA A 143 -1.38 5.53 6.63
N SER A 144 -1.54 6.86 6.70
CA SER A 144 -2.81 7.48 7.12
C SER A 144 -3.96 7.19 6.16
N TYR A 145 -3.69 7.17 4.85
CA TYR A 145 -4.68 6.79 3.85
C TYR A 145 -5.03 5.31 3.94
N HIS A 146 -4.05 4.45 4.19
CA HIS A 146 -4.29 3.03 4.41
C HIS A 146 -5.16 2.76 5.66
N LEU A 147 -4.94 3.50 6.75
CA LEU A 147 -5.78 3.39 7.95
C LEU A 147 -7.23 3.82 7.69
N ARG A 148 -7.44 4.80 6.81
CA ARG A 148 -8.80 5.20 6.38
C ARG A 148 -9.45 4.14 5.51
N GLU A 149 -8.68 3.52 4.62
CA GLU A 149 -9.15 2.48 3.72
C GLU A 149 -9.49 1.18 4.47
N SER A 150 -8.63 0.73 5.38
CA SER A 150 -8.88 -0.44 6.25
C SER A 150 -10.10 -0.29 7.15
N ARG A 151 -10.42 0.94 7.59
CA ARG A 151 -11.62 1.25 8.36
C ARG A 151 -12.91 1.03 7.57
N ILE A 152 -12.89 1.32 6.26
CA ILE A 152 -14.04 1.12 5.36
C ILE A 152 -14.27 -0.38 5.13
N TYR A 153 -13.21 -1.17 4.97
CA TYR A 153 -13.32 -2.63 4.76
C TYR A 153 -13.55 -3.42 6.05
N HIS A 154 -13.15 -2.90 7.21
CA HIS A 154 -13.28 -3.55 8.52
C HIS A 154 -13.84 -2.58 9.57
N PRO A 155 -15.16 -2.27 9.53
CA PRO A 155 -15.81 -1.37 10.49
C PRO A 155 -15.69 -1.85 11.95
N ASN A 156 -15.43 -3.15 12.18
CA ASN A 156 -15.18 -3.71 13.52
C ASN A 156 -13.96 -3.11 14.24
N LEU A 157 -13.07 -2.39 13.56
CA LEU A 157 -11.89 -1.75 14.18
C LEU A 157 -12.22 -0.39 14.84
N GLU A 158 -13.45 0.12 14.70
CA GLU A 158 -13.89 1.39 15.30
C GLU A 158 -14.48 1.28 16.71
N SER A 159 -14.58 0.08 17.30
CA SER A 159 -15.06 -0.09 18.68
C SER A 159 -13.90 -0.37 19.65
N PRO A 160 -13.39 0.64 20.40
CA PRO A 160 -12.62 0.42 21.62
C PRO A 160 -13.52 -0.07 22.77
N GLY A 161 -14.37 -1.08 22.53
CA GLY A 161 -15.40 -1.48 23.47
C GLY A 161 -16.02 -2.85 23.31
N GLU A 162 -15.54 -3.71 22.40
CA GLU A 162 -15.97 -5.11 22.37
C GLU A 162 -14.75 -6.02 22.41
N ILE A 163 -14.18 -6.14 23.62
CA ILE A 163 -13.46 -7.36 23.96
C ILE A 163 -14.47 -8.48 23.77
N HIS A 164 -14.29 -9.28 22.72
CA HIS A 164 -15.00 -10.55 22.62
C HIS A 164 -14.49 -11.40 23.79
N ASP A 165 -15.19 -11.32 24.91
CA ASP A 165 -14.94 -12.15 26.08
C ASP A 165 -15.08 -13.61 25.64
N LEU A 166 -13.95 -14.30 25.52
CA LEU A 166 -13.83 -15.73 25.23
C LEU A 166 -14.54 -16.63 26.28
N ASN A 167 -15.15 -16.03 27.31
CA ASN A 167 -15.93 -16.69 28.36
C ASN A 167 -17.44 -16.40 28.28
N THR A 168 -17.92 -15.70 27.25
CA THR A 168 -19.36 -15.55 27.04
C THR A 168 -19.90 -16.82 26.38
N PRO A 169 -20.87 -17.54 26.98
CA PRO A 169 -21.45 -18.70 26.32
C PRO A 169 -22.13 -18.23 25.03
N LEU A 170 -21.76 -18.84 23.91
CA LEU A 170 -22.35 -18.61 22.60
C LEU A 170 -23.88 -18.65 22.71
N THR A 171 -24.53 -17.49 22.66
CA THR A 171 -25.97 -17.42 22.43
C THR A 171 -26.22 -17.81 20.98
N PRO A 172 -27.14 -18.76 20.72
CA PRO A 172 -27.31 -19.38 19.41
C PRO A 172 -28.16 -18.45 18.53
N SER A 173 -27.55 -17.39 17.98
CA SER A 173 -28.23 -16.53 17.01
C SER A 173 -27.44 -16.32 15.72
N THR A 174 -26.45 -17.17 15.46
CA THR A 174 -25.85 -17.34 14.12
C THR A 174 -25.75 -18.83 13.82
N VAL A 175 -26.90 -19.48 13.67
CA VAL A 175 -26.99 -20.75 12.95
C VAL A 175 -27.35 -20.37 11.51
N PRO A 176 -26.44 -20.48 10.51
CA PRO A 176 -26.87 -20.49 9.12
C PRO A 176 -27.89 -21.62 8.94
N PRO A 177 -28.93 -21.47 8.08
CA PRO A 177 -29.95 -22.49 7.91
C PRO A 177 -29.27 -23.84 7.69
N GLU A 178 -29.57 -24.78 8.57
CA GLU A 178 -29.07 -26.14 8.57
C GLU A 178 -29.19 -26.69 7.15
N ILE A 179 -28.06 -26.97 6.51
CA ILE A 179 -28.05 -27.67 5.23
C ILE A 179 -28.59 -29.06 5.56
N GLU A 180 -29.87 -29.27 5.26
CA GLU A 180 -30.56 -30.54 5.40
C GLU A 180 -29.90 -31.52 4.44
N PHE A 181 -28.89 -32.25 4.93
CA PHE A 181 -28.30 -33.33 4.19
C PHE A 181 -29.38 -34.42 4.02
N PRO A 182 -29.73 -34.83 2.80
CA PRO A 182 -30.69 -35.89 2.59
C PRO A 182 -30.18 -37.16 3.28
N SER A 183 -30.98 -37.65 4.23
CA SER A 183 -30.78 -38.91 4.93
C SER A 183 -30.41 -40.03 3.95
N PRO A 184 -29.37 -40.84 4.23
CA PRO A 184 -29.04 -41.98 3.39
C PRO A 184 -30.21 -42.95 3.40
N ARG A 185 -30.87 -43.11 2.25
CA ARG A 185 -31.85 -44.18 2.01
C ARG A 185 -31.26 -45.50 2.49
N SER A 186 -31.84 -46.02 3.56
CA SER A 186 -31.70 -47.42 3.98
C SER A 186 -32.07 -48.31 2.78
N SER A 187 -31.06 -48.79 2.06
CA SER A 187 -31.17 -49.90 1.13
C SER A 187 -31.51 -51.15 1.94
N LYS A 188 -32.80 -51.42 2.13
CA LYS A 188 -33.27 -52.75 2.51
C LYS A 188 -32.89 -53.71 1.37
N ARG A 189 -31.85 -54.49 1.59
CA ARG A 189 -31.68 -55.79 0.90
C ARG A 189 -32.69 -56.74 1.51
N HIS A 190 -33.66 -57.17 0.72
CA HIS A 190 -34.31 -58.46 0.80
C HIS A 190 -34.60 -58.92 -0.62
#